data_AF-A0A6J7JE74-F1
#
_entry.id   AF-A0A6J7JE74-F1
#
_cell.length_a   1.000
_cell.length_b   1.000
_cell.length_c   1.000
_cell.angle_alpha   90.00
_cell.angle_beta   90.00
_cell.angle_gamma   90.00
#
_symmetry.space_group_name_H-M   'P 1'
#
loop_
_entity.id
_entity.type
_entity.pdbx_description
1 polymer ?
#
loop_
_entity_poly.entity_id
_entity_poly.type
_entity_poly.pdbx_seq_one_letter_code
_entity_poly.pdbx_strand_id
1 'polypeptide(L)'
;MATVVSAALQEEADAVLLDLGGPVRFAVQGQHLVTAARDRSWRDPVTDPEVSSAVRAALEGLVAPRCWRLEHPAVSGAGSSADLLVRIFPDPGVDADALAAEVAERLAADAILAARCPRGIALGLPPVQPR
;
A
#
# COMPACT_ATOMS: atom_id res chain seq x y z
N MET A 1 -5.11 0.66 26.20
CA MET A 1 -3.99 0.77 25.24
C MET A 1 -4.10 2.01 24.36
N ALA A 2 -5.27 2.34 23.80
CA ALA A 2 -5.46 3.47 22.89
C ALA A 2 -4.82 4.79 23.39
N THR A 3 -4.97 5.14 24.67
CA THR A 3 -4.45 6.38 25.26
C THR A 3 -2.92 6.52 25.26
N VAL A 4 -2.17 5.43 25.44
CA VAL A 4 -0.68 5.49 25.45
C VAL A 4 -0.15 5.68 24.03
N VAL A 5 -0.77 5.02 23.05
CA VAL A 5 -0.34 5.11 21.65
C VAL A 5 -0.74 6.46 21.05
N SER A 6 -1.92 6.99 21.39
CA SER A 6 -2.32 8.35 20.98
C SER A 6 -1.38 9.41 21.54
N ALA A 7 -0.95 9.29 22.80
CA ALA A 7 0.04 10.20 23.39
C ALA A 7 1.39 10.11 22.66
N ALA A 8 1.88 8.91 22.39
CA ALA A 8 3.13 8.73 21.66
C ALA A 8 3.09 9.33 20.23
N LEU A 9 1.96 9.21 19.53
CA LEU A 9 1.78 9.83 18.22
C LEU A 9 1.80 11.37 18.30
N GLN A 10 1.18 11.93 19.34
CA GLN A 10 1.10 13.38 19.54
C GLN A 10 2.45 14.01 19.92
N GLU A 11 3.33 13.23 20.52
CA GLU A 11 4.71 13.60 20.86
C GLU A 11 5.71 13.21 19.75
N GLU A 12 5.24 12.89 18.54
CA GLU A 12 6.07 12.52 17.38
C GLU A 12 7.04 11.36 17.65
N ALA A 13 6.68 10.44 18.53
CA ALA A 13 7.55 9.32 18.89
C ALA A 13 7.66 8.29 17.76
N ASP A 14 8.89 7.88 17.42
CA ASP A 14 9.17 6.88 16.39
C ASP A 14 8.76 5.44 16.78
N ALA A 15 8.64 5.15 18.08
CA ALA A 15 8.31 3.82 18.59
C ALA A 15 7.71 3.83 20.00
N VAL A 16 6.93 2.80 20.32
CA VAL A 16 6.49 2.48 21.69
C VAL A 16 6.95 1.07 22.04
N LEU A 17 7.62 0.95 23.18
CA LEU A 17 8.04 -0.33 23.74
C LEU A 17 6.96 -0.85 24.69
N LEU A 18 6.38 -2.00 24.39
CA LEU A 18 5.41 -2.67 25.24
C LEU A 18 6.08 -3.80 26.02
N ASP A 19 6.04 -3.70 27.35
CA ASP A 19 6.35 -4.81 28.23
C ASP A 19 5.06 -5.57 28.56
N LEU A 20 4.96 -6.80 28.07
CA LEU A 20 3.80 -7.67 28.25
C LEU A 20 4.04 -8.72 29.35
N GLY A 21 5.07 -8.55 30.17
CA GLY A 21 5.40 -9.47 31.27
C GLY A 21 6.02 -10.81 30.83
N GLY A 22 6.47 -10.91 29.57
CA GLY A 22 7.23 -12.04 29.05
C GLY A 22 8.73 -11.72 28.87
N PRO A 23 9.58 -12.70 28.58
CA PRO A 23 11.04 -12.49 28.46
C PRO A 23 11.45 -11.67 27.23
N VAL A 24 10.49 -11.26 26.40
CA VAL A 24 10.72 -10.56 25.13
C VAL A 24 9.94 -9.25 25.13
N ARG A 25 10.65 -8.17 24.83
CA ARG A 25 10.05 -6.84 24.64
C ARG A 25 9.50 -6.75 23.21
N PHE A 26 8.29 -6.24 23.07
CA PHE A 26 7.67 -6.02 21.76
C PHE A 26 7.72 -4.53 21.40
N ALA A 27 8.33 -4.22 20.26
CA ALA A 27 8.33 -2.87 19.71
C ALA A 27 7.16 -2.72 18.72
N VAL A 28 6.29 -1.74 18.96
CA VAL A 28 5.28 -1.32 17.99
C VAL A 28 5.83 -0.09 17.27
N GLN A 29 5.96 -0.19 15.95
CA GLN A 29 6.66 0.79 15.12
C GLN A 29 5.80 1.23 13.93
N GLY A 30 6.05 2.43 13.42
CA GLY A 30 5.52 2.91 12.14
C GLY A 30 4.00 2.78 12.00
N GLN A 31 3.54 2.13 10.92
CA GLN A 31 2.11 2.00 10.61
C GLN A 31 1.32 1.26 11.71
N HIS A 32 1.94 0.30 12.41
CA HIS A 32 1.27 -0.38 13.52
C HIS A 32 1.00 0.57 14.71
N LEU A 33 1.88 1.55 14.94
CA LEU A 33 1.68 2.59 15.95
C LEU A 33 0.53 3.53 15.56
N VAL A 34 0.56 4.06 14.32
CA VAL A 34 -0.49 4.96 13.81
C VAL A 34 -1.86 4.27 13.78
N THR A 35 -1.88 3.00 13.38
CA THR A 35 -3.10 2.20 13.28
C THR A 35 -3.68 1.89 14.67
N ALA A 36 -2.82 1.54 15.64
CA ALA A 36 -3.22 1.34 17.03
C ALA A 36 -3.69 2.63 17.72
N ALA A 37 -3.08 3.79 17.43
CA ALA A 37 -3.51 5.09 17.97
C ALA A 37 -4.89 5.53 17.47
N ARG A 38 -5.26 5.10 16.26
CA ARG A 38 -6.52 5.48 15.59
C ARG A 38 -7.64 4.46 15.79
N ASP A 39 -7.44 3.44 16.63
CA ASP A 39 -8.34 2.30 16.84
C ASP A 39 -8.85 1.68 15.53
N ARG A 40 -7.97 1.62 14.52
CA ARG A 40 -8.27 0.97 13.25
C ARG A 40 -7.68 -0.43 13.27
N SER A 41 -8.42 -1.42 12.76
CA SER A 41 -7.83 -2.74 12.51
C SER A 41 -6.88 -2.64 11.32
N TRP A 42 -5.61 -2.98 11.55
CA TRP A 42 -4.66 -3.17 10.45
C TRP A 42 -5.13 -4.37 9.62
N ARG A 43 -5.21 -4.17 8.30
CA ARG A 43 -5.37 -5.24 7.32
C ARG A 43 -4.24 -5.12 6.33
N ASP A 44 -3.77 -6.26 5.88
CA ASP A 44 -2.85 -6.35 4.76
C ASP A 44 -3.50 -5.74 3.50
N PRO A 45 -2.89 -4.70 2.88
CA PRO A 45 -3.42 -4.04 1.69
C PRO A 45 -3.72 -4.98 0.51
N VAL A 46 -2.99 -6.09 0.37
CA VAL A 46 -3.22 -7.08 -0.72
C VAL A 46 -4.56 -7.80 -0.55
N THR A 47 -5.02 -7.96 0.70
CA THR A 47 -6.25 -8.67 1.05
C THR A 47 -7.38 -7.75 1.52
N ASP A 48 -7.14 -6.44 1.62
CA ASP A 48 -8.14 -5.47 2.08
C ASP A 48 -9.17 -5.19 0.96
N PRO A 49 -10.46 -5.52 1.16
CA PRO A 49 -11.49 -5.29 0.12
C PRO A 49 -11.63 -3.82 -0.26
N GLU A 50 -11.41 -2.88 0.67
CA GLU A 50 -11.45 -1.44 0.38
C GLU A 50 -10.37 -1.03 -0.61
N VAL A 51 -9.14 -1.55 -0.44
CA VAL A 51 -8.02 -1.33 -1.37
C VAL A 51 -8.34 -1.92 -2.74
N SER A 52 -8.85 -3.15 -2.79
CA SER A 52 -9.21 -3.78 -4.06
C SER A 52 -10.32 -3.03 -4.81
N SER A 53 -11.27 -2.44 -4.10
CA SER A 53 -12.35 -1.64 -4.68
C SER A 53 -11.84 -0.29 -5.18
N ALA A 54 -10.98 0.38 -4.41
CA ALA A 54 -10.38 1.65 -4.79
C ALA A 54 -9.48 1.51 -6.03
N VAL A 55 -8.61 0.48 -6.08
CA VAL A 55 -7.81 0.19 -7.28
C VAL A 55 -8.71 -0.10 -8.48
N ARG A 56 -9.77 -0.89 -8.30
CA ARG A 56 -10.74 -1.15 -9.38
C ARG A 56 -11.36 0.14 -9.90
N ALA A 57 -11.83 1.02 -9.02
CA ALA A 57 -12.45 2.29 -9.39
C ALA A 57 -11.46 3.22 -10.10
N ALA A 58 -10.21 3.30 -9.65
CA ALA A 58 -9.16 4.08 -10.30
C ALA A 58 -8.87 3.59 -11.73
N LEU A 59 -8.92 2.28 -11.95
CA LEU A 59 -8.70 1.66 -13.26
C LEU A 59 -9.96 1.64 -14.14
N GLU A 60 -11.13 1.95 -13.59
CA GLU A 60 -12.39 1.96 -14.32
C GLU A 60 -12.39 3.05 -15.40
N GLY A 61 -12.89 2.70 -16.59
CA GLY A 61 -12.90 3.60 -17.75
C GLY A 61 -11.57 3.71 -18.50
N LEU A 62 -10.49 3.07 -18.04
CA LEU A 62 -9.30 2.88 -18.85
C LEU A 62 -9.56 1.77 -19.88
N VAL A 63 -9.33 2.06 -21.15
CA VAL A 63 -9.55 1.10 -22.25
C VAL A 63 -8.42 0.06 -22.34
N ALA A 64 -7.25 0.38 -21.79
CA ALA A 64 -5.99 -0.30 -22.06
C ALA A 64 -5.53 -1.43 -21.09
N PRO A 65 -6.00 -1.56 -19.84
CA PRO A 65 -5.56 -2.65 -18.96
C PRO A 65 -6.41 -3.91 -19.16
N ARG A 66 -5.78 -5.00 -19.63
CA ARG A 66 -6.42 -6.30 -19.82
C ARG A 66 -6.79 -6.98 -18.50
N CYS A 67 -5.89 -6.88 -17.54
CA CYS A 67 -6.10 -7.31 -16.16
C CYS A 67 -5.06 -6.67 -15.24
N TRP A 68 -5.31 -6.77 -13.94
CA TRP A 68 -4.40 -6.28 -12.91
C TRP A 68 -4.39 -7.22 -11.70
N ARG A 69 -3.36 -7.12 -10.87
CA ARG A 69 -3.22 -7.86 -9.62
C ARG A 69 -2.60 -6.99 -8.54
N LEU A 70 -2.99 -7.28 -7.30
CA LEU A 70 -2.35 -6.74 -6.10
C LEU A 70 -1.29 -7.73 -5.63
N GLU A 71 -0.09 -7.24 -5.38
CA GLU A 71 1.04 -8.04 -4.93
C GLU A 71 1.75 -7.33 -3.78
N HIS A 72 2.44 -8.10 -2.96
CA HIS A 72 3.43 -7.52 -2.06
C HIS A 72 4.62 -7.03 -2.88
N PRO A 73 5.12 -5.81 -2.62
CA PRO A 73 6.35 -5.35 -3.25
C PRO A 73 7.52 -6.29 -2.94
N ALA A 74 8.34 -6.58 -3.95
CA ALA A 74 9.53 -7.40 -3.76
C ALA A 74 10.53 -6.65 -2.86
N VAL A 75 11.02 -7.32 -1.82
CA VAL A 75 12.14 -6.83 -1.02
C VAL A 75 13.43 -7.18 -1.76
N SER A 76 13.72 -6.50 -2.87
CA SER A 76 15.08 -6.55 -3.44
C SER A 76 15.98 -5.59 -2.66
N GLY A 77 17.22 -6.02 -2.38
CA GLY A 77 18.19 -5.20 -1.66
C GLY A 77 18.34 -3.83 -2.31
N ALA A 78 18.11 -2.78 -1.51
CA ALA A 78 17.73 -1.39 -1.87
C ALA A 78 16.23 -1.03 -1.73
N GLY A 79 15.43 -1.91 -1.14
CA GLY A 79 14.21 -1.56 -0.40
C GLY A 79 13.12 -0.91 -1.26
N SER A 80 12.31 -1.72 -1.93
CA SER A 80 10.98 -1.23 -2.29
C SER A 80 10.20 -0.96 -1.00
N SER A 81 10.05 0.31 -0.65
CA SER A 81 9.40 0.76 0.59
C SER A 81 7.87 0.78 0.50
N ALA A 82 7.30 0.60 -0.69
CA ALA A 82 5.86 0.67 -0.92
C ALA A 82 5.09 -0.37 -0.07
N ASP A 83 3.83 -0.07 0.21
CA ASP A 83 2.93 -0.99 0.91
C ASP A 83 2.25 -1.98 -0.04
N LEU A 84 2.16 -1.62 -1.32
CA LEU A 84 1.42 -2.35 -2.33
C LEU A 84 2.09 -2.25 -3.69
N LEU A 85 2.12 -3.35 -4.45
CA LEU A 85 2.45 -3.36 -5.86
C LEU A 85 1.16 -3.62 -6.65
N VAL A 86 0.78 -2.68 -7.52
CA VAL A 86 -0.28 -2.88 -8.51
C VAL A 86 0.38 -3.31 -9.82
N ARG A 87 0.25 -4.59 -10.15
CA ARG A 87 0.74 -5.13 -11.43
C ARG A 87 -0.35 -4.99 -12.48
N ILE A 88 -0.03 -4.33 -13.59
CA ILE A 88 -0.97 -4.06 -14.68
C ILE A 88 -0.48 -4.75 -15.94
N PHE A 89 -1.36 -5.49 -16.59
CA PHE A 89 -1.08 -6.16 -17.85
C PHE A 89 -1.76 -5.38 -18.98
N PRO A 90 -1.02 -4.49 -19.68
CA PRO A 90 -1.58 -3.71 -20.78
C PRO A 90 -1.95 -4.57 -21.98
N ASP A 91 -2.89 -4.09 -22.78
CA ASP A 91 -3.16 -4.65 -24.10
C ASP A 91 -1.98 -4.44 -25.08
N PRO A 92 -1.83 -5.32 -26.10
CA PRO A 92 -0.79 -5.15 -27.10
C PRO A 92 -0.89 -3.81 -27.85
N GLY A 93 0.25 -3.14 -28.03
CA GLY A 93 0.32 -1.86 -28.75
C GLY A 93 -0.04 -0.63 -27.91
N VAL A 94 -0.37 -0.81 -26.63
CA VAL A 94 -0.52 0.29 -25.67
C VAL A 94 0.85 0.88 -25.33
N ASP A 95 0.93 2.21 -25.30
CA ASP A 95 2.06 2.92 -24.72
C ASP A 95 2.09 2.69 -23.20
N ALA A 96 3.05 1.86 -22.76
CA ALA A 96 3.17 1.46 -21.36
C ALA A 96 3.52 2.64 -20.45
N ASP A 97 4.30 3.61 -20.93
CA ASP A 97 4.72 4.76 -20.11
C ASP A 97 3.56 5.73 -19.93
N ALA A 98 2.79 5.98 -20.99
CA ALA A 98 1.59 6.80 -20.90
C ALA A 98 0.53 6.17 -19.98
N LEU A 99 0.31 4.85 -20.10
CA LEU A 99 -0.60 4.13 -19.19
C LEU A 99 -0.11 4.18 -17.74
N ALA A 100 1.19 3.97 -17.51
CA ALA A 100 1.75 4.01 -16.16
C ALA A 100 1.57 5.39 -15.52
N ALA A 101 1.79 6.47 -16.27
CA ALA A 101 1.60 7.83 -15.79
C ALA A 101 0.14 8.12 -15.43
N GLU A 102 -0.80 7.78 -16.31
CA GLU A 102 -2.24 8.00 -16.07
C GLU A 102 -2.72 7.19 -14.86
N VAL A 103 -2.31 5.93 -14.74
CA VAL A 103 -2.69 5.10 -13.60
C VAL A 103 -2.06 5.63 -12.30
N ALA A 104 -0.79 6.04 -12.32
CA ALA A 104 -0.13 6.60 -11.15
C ALA A 104 -0.89 7.82 -10.61
N GLU A 105 -1.29 8.73 -11.49
CA GLU A 105 -2.07 9.91 -11.12
C GLU A 105 -3.41 9.54 -10.47
N ARG A 106 -4.16 8.62 -11.08
CA ARG A 106 -5.45 8.18 -10.55
C ARG A 106 -5.34 7.49 -9.20
N LEU A 107 -4.36 6.61 -9.02
CA LEU A 107 -4.13 5.93 -7.73
C LEU A 107 -3.69 6.91 -6.65
N ALA A 108 -2.86 7.90 -6.99
CA ALA A 108 -2.40 8.92 -6.06
C ALA A 108 -3.52 9.86 -5.60
N ALA A 109 -4.55 10.06 -6.42
CA ALA A 109 -5.72 10.89 -6.09
C ALA A 109 -6.72 10.20 -5.14
N ASP A 110 -6.62 8.89 -4.94
CA ASP A 110 -7.57 8.15 -4.11
C ASP A 110 -7.22 8.20 -2.61
N ALA A 111 -8.12 8.80 -1.82
CA ALA A 111 -7.92 8.98 -0.39
C ALA A 111 -7.91 7.68 0.43
N ILE A 112 -8.60 6.62 -0.04
CA ILE A 112 -8.57 5.30 0.60
C ILE A 112 -7.18 4.70 0.41
N LEU A 113 -6.66 4.74 -0.82
CA LEU A 113 -5.33 4.25 -1.13
C LEU A 113 -4.25 5.00 -0.36
N ALA A 114 -4.32 6.33 -0.27
CA ALA A 114 -3.40 7.13 0.52
C ALA A 114 -3.44 6.77 2.02
N ALA A 115 -4.64 6.49 2.57
CA ALA A 115 -4.79 6.11 3.96
C ALA A 115 -4.32 4.68 4.26
N ARG A 116 -4.45 3.75 3.30
CA ARG A 116 -4.13 2.33 3.46
C ARG A 116 -2.68 2.00 3.08
N CYS A 117 -2.07 2.78 2.19
CA CYS A 117 -0.71 2.60 1.68
C CYS A 117 0.17 3.84 1.94
N PRO A 118 0.44 4.23 3.21
CA PRO A 118 1.18 5.44 3.55
C PRO A 118 2.63 5.48 3.02
N ARG A 119 3.26 4.33 2.77
CA ARG A 119 4.60 4.24 2.15
C ARG A 119 4.54 4.24 0.62
N GLY A 120 3.35 4.39 0.05
CA GLY A 120 3.11 4.50 -1.39
C GLY A 120 2.73 3.18 -2.05
N ILE A 121 2.42 3.29 -3.33
CA ILE A 121 2.06 2.18 -4.23
C ILE A 121 3.11 2.12 -5.34
N ALA A 122 3.68 0.94 -5.56
CA ALA A 122 4.52 0.68 -6.72
C ALA A 122 3.66 0.23 -7.90
N LEU A 123 4.05 0.62 -9.11
CA LEU A 123 3.44 0.14 -10.36
C LEU A 123 4.38 -0.83 -11.07
N GLY A 124 3.84 -1.96 -11.51
CA GLY A 124 4.57 -2.95 -12.28
C GLY A 124 3.87 -3.23 -13.62
N LEU A 125 4.49 -2.80 -14.72
CA LEU A 125 4.04 -3.14 -16.06
C LEU A 125 5.06 -4.10 -16.68
N PRO A 126 4.83 -5.43 -16.61
CA PRO A 126 5.73 -6.36 -17.26
C PRO A 126 5.65 -6.17 -18.79
N PRO A 127 6.75 -6.40 -19.52
CA PRO A 127 6.72 -6.35 -20.97
C PRO A 127 5.68 -7.34 -21.50
N VAL A 128 4.92 -6.93 -22.53
CA VAL A 128 4.01 -7.82 -23.26
C VAL A 128 4.85 -8.94 -23.87
N GLN A 129 4.78 -10.15 -23.30
CA GLN A 129 5.44 -11.30 -23.90
C GLN A 129 4.66 -11.68 -25.18
N PRO A 130 5.30 -11.70 -26.36
CA PRO A 130 4.67 -12.28 -27.54
C PRO A 130 4.45 -13.78 -27.27
N ARG A 131 3.23 -14.24 -27.57
CA ARG A 131 2.89 -15.67 -27.55
C ARG A 131 3.55 -16.42 -28.69
#